data_AF-A0A7C2K218-F1
#
_entry.id   AF-A0A7C2K218-F1
#
_cell.length_a   1.000
_cell.length_b   1.000
_cell.length_c   1.000
_cell.angle_alpha   90.00
_cell.angle_beta   90.00
_cell.angle_gamma   90.00
#
_symmetry.space_group_name_H-M   'P 1'
#
loop_
_entity.id
_entity.type
_entity.pdbx_description
1 polymer ?
#
loop_
_entity_poly.entity_id
_entity_poly.type
_entity_poly.pdbx_seq_one_letter_code
_entity_poly.pdbx_strand_id
1 'polypeptide(L)'
;METLLEQNPPVFVDRRSKDGERPLGVPERRQFRSSHDCNRPAVTELANAVDQYKLSHRRRFITYEELYDVIAGLGYVKADQ
;
A
#
# COMPACT_ATOMS: atom_id res chain seq x y z
N MET A 1 -33.04 49.32 -1.32
CA MET A 1 -31.78 49.05 -2.05
C MET A 1 -31.06 47.97 -1.26
N GLU A 2 -31.25 46.71 -1.65
CA GLU A 2 -30.61 45.57 -0.98
C GLU A 2 -29.15 45.48 -1.41
N THR A 3 -28.26 45.56 -0.43
CA THR A 3 -26.81 45.43 -0.62
C THR A 3 -26.47 43.95 -0.79
N LEU A 4 -26.07 43.57 -2.01
CA LEU A 4 -25.51 42.27 -2.35
C LEU A 4 -24.29 41.98 -1.46
N LEU A 5 -24.36 40.93 -0.64
CA LEU A 5 -23.24 40.45 0.16
C LEU A 5 -22.08 40.06 -0.76
N GLU A 6 -20.97 40.77 -0.61
CA GLU A 6 -19.70 40.49 -1.27
C GLU A 6 -19.20 39.11 -0.81
N GLN A 7 -19.43 38.09 -1.63
CA GLN A 7 -18.89 36.75 -1.40
C GLN A 7 -17.41 36.76 -1.78
N ASN A 8 -16.54 36.72 -0.77
CA ASN A 8 -15.11 36.47 -0.96
C ASN A 8 -14.93 35.16 -1.77
N PRO A 9 -14.46 35.22 -3.02
CA PRO A 9 -14.34 34.02 -3.84
C PRO A 9 -13.28 33.10 -3.21
N PRO A 10 -13.56 31.81 -3.00
CA PRO A 10 -12.59 30.90 -2.40
C PRO A 10 -11.34 30.85 -3.28
N VAL A 11 -10.18 31.08 -2.66
CA VAL A 11 -8.88 31.00 -3.35
C VAL A 11 -8.76 29.63 -4.01
N PHE A 12 -8.48 29.62 -5.31
CA PHE A 12 -8.28 28.37 -6.05
C PHE A 12 -7.03 27.66 -5.53
N VAL A 13 -7.24 26.56 -4.80
CA VAL A 13 -6.16 25.69 -4.35
C VAL A 13 -5.87 24.70 -5.47
N ASP A 14 -4.74 24.88 -6.17
CA ASP A 14 -4.25 23.88 -7.12
C ASP A 14 -3.83 22.61 -6.36
N ARG A 15 -4.63 21.56 -6.48
CA ARG A 15 -4.38 20.26 -5.82
C ARG A 15 -3.49 19.33 -6.66
N ARG A 16 -3.06 19.77 -7.85
CA ARG A 16 -2.21 18.99 -8.78
C ARG A 16 -0.75 19.43 -8.74
N SER A 17 -0.41 20.46 -7.98
CA SER A 17 0.96 20.88 -7.78
C SER A 17 1.78 19.70 -7.24
N LYS A 18 2.79 19.29 -8.02
CA LYS A 18 3.64 18.12 -7.73
C LYS A 18 4.53 18.29 -6.50
N ASP A 19 4.56 19.49 -5.91
CA ASP A 19 5.31 19.81 -4.69
C ASP A 19 4.67 19.27 -3.40
N GLY A 20 3.58 18.51 -3.52
CA GLY A 20 3.11 17.65 -2.44
C GLY A 20 4.04 16.46 -2.25
N GLU A 21 5.28 16.69 -1.80
CA GLU A 21 6.02 15.65 -1.09
C GLU A 21 5.07 15.06 -0.06
N ARG A 22 4.83 13.74 -0.17
CA ARG A 22 3.97 13.03 0.78
C ARG A 22 4.48 13.40 2.17
N PRO A 23 3.65 13.94 3.09
CA PRO A 23 4.16 14.43 4.35
C PRO A 23 4.88 13.27 5.05
N LEU A 24 6.17 13.48 5.37
CA LEU A 24 6.96 12.51 6.12
C LEU A 24 6.20 12.16 7.40
N GLY A 25 5.87 10.88 7.57
CA GLY A 25 5.08 10.39 8.71
C GLY A 25 3.59 10.14 8.44
N VAL A 26 3.06 10.38 7.23
CA VAL A 26 1.73 9.86 6.88
C VAL A 26 1.83 8.33 6.78
N PRO A 27 1.05 7.58 7.59
CA PRO A 27 1.02 6.13 7.47
C PRO A 27 0.74 5.75 6.02
N GLU A 28 1.53 4.82 5.48
CA GLU A 28 1.25 4.29 4.17
C GLU A 28 -0.20 3.81 4.13
N ARG A 29 -0.99 4.36 3.21
CA ARG A 29 -2.42 4.06 3.07
C ARG A 29 -2.60 2.68 2.44
N ARG A 30 -2.19 1.61 3.13
CA ARG A 30 -2.41 0.18 2.79
C ARG A 30 -2.44 -0.09 1.28
N GLN A 31 -1.50 0.53 0.56
CA GLN A 31 -1.48 0.41 -0.90
C GLN A 31 -0.85 -0.92 -1.28
N PHE A 32 0.10 -1.37 -0.46
CA PHE A 32 0.81 -2.61 -0.63
C PHE A 32 0.47 -3.64 0.46
N ARG A 33 0.13 -3.19 1.67
CA ARG A 33 -0.15 -4.04 2.83
C ARG A 33 -1.64 -4.33 3.05
N SER A 34 -1.99 -5.56 3.42
CA SER A 34 -3.35 -5.96 3.80
C SER A 34 -3.51 -6.21 5.31
N SER A 35 -4.74 -6.16 5.83
CA SER A 35 -5.06 -6.66 7.17
C SER A 35 -5.21 -8.18 7.10
N HIS A 36 -4.46 -8.91 7.92
CA HIS A 36 -4.46 -10.36 7.95
C HIS A 36 -4.86 -10.84 9.36
N ASP A 37 -6.14 -11.11 9.57
CA ASP A 37 -6.62 -11.84 10.77
C ASP A 37 -6.62 -13.34 10.46
N CYS A 38 -5.41 -13.91 10.38
CA CYS A 38 -5.24 -15.33 10.09
C CYS A 38 -5.18 -16.15 11.38
N ASN A 39 -6.02 -17.17 11.48
CA ASN A 39 -6.08 -18.05 12.66
C ASN A 39 -4.88 -19.01 12.76
N ARG A 40 -4.08 -19.16 11.68
CA ARG A 40 -2.90 -20.03 11.63
C ARG A 40 -1.64 -19.17 11.55
N PRO A 41 -0.63 -19.38 12.43
CA PRO A 41 0.56 -18.54 12.49
C PRO A 41 1.39 -18.59 11.20
N ALA A 42 1.49 -19.76 10.56
CA ALA A 42 2.21 -19.92 9.29
C ALA A 42 1.60 -19.07 8.16
N VAL A 43 0.28 -18.84 8.18
CA VAL A 43 -0.38 -17.99 7.18
C VAL A 43 -0.05 -16.52 7.45
N THR A 44 0.03 -16.10 8.71
CA THR A 44 0.44 -14.75 9.11
C THR A 44 1.88 -14.46 8.68
N GLU A 45 2.78 -15.43 8.84
CA GLU A 45 4.17 -15.33 8.39
C GLU A 45 4.25 -15.12 6.87
N LEU A 46 3.58 -15.99 6.10
CA LEU A 46 3.52 -15.86 4.63
C LEU A 46 2.94 -14.51 4.21
N ALA A 47 1.84 -14.09 4.82
CA ALA A 47 1.19 -12.82 4.51
C ALA A 47 2.12 -11.62 4.76
N ASN A 48 2.87 -11.62 5.86
CA ASN A 48 3.85 -10.58 6.14
C ASN A 48 5.01 -10.58 5.13
N ALA A 49 5.50 -11.76 4.73
CA ALA A 49 6.56 -11.87 3.72
C ALA A 49 6.09 -11.33 2.35
N VAL A 50 4.86 -11.65 1.94
CA VAL A 50 4.26 -11.13 0.71
C VAL A 50 4.09 -9.61 0.77
N ASP A 51 3.63 -9.07 1.90
CA ASP A 51 3.49 -7.63 2.07
C ASP A 51 4.86 -6.91 1.99
N GLN A 52 5.90 -7.47 2.59
CA GLN A 52 7.27 -6.95 2.49
C GLN A 52 7.80 -6.98 1.04
N TYR A 53 7.50 -8.06 0.32
CA TYR A 53 7.84 -8.16 -1.10
C TYR A 53 7.16 -7.07 -1.93
N LYS A 54 5.84 -6.87 -1.74
CA LYS A 54 5.06 -5.82 -2.40
C LYS A 54 5.60 -4.42 -2.11
N LEU A 55 5.99 -4.17 -0.87
CA LEU A 55 6.55 -2.88 -0.43
C LEU A 55 7.90 -2.57 -1.07
N SER A 56 8.81 -3.54 -1.05
CA SER A 56 10.16 -3.39 -1.62
C SER A 56 10.12 -3.20 -3.15
N HIS A 57 9.21 -3.89 -3.84
CA HIS A 57 9.07 -3.81 -5.30
C HIS A 57 8.06 -2.73 -5.75
N ARG A 58 7.39 -2.05 -4.81
CA ARG A 58 6.30 -1.09 -5.06
C ARG A 58 5.21 -1.65 -5.99
N ARG A 59 4.88 -2.93 -5.80
CA ARG A 59 3.89 -3.67 -6.58
C ARG A 59 2.64 -3.91 -5.74
N ARG A 60 1.46 -3.59 -6.30
CA ARG A 60 0.17 -3.83 -5.61
C ARG A 60 -0.29 -5.28 -5.69
N PHE A 61 0.07 -5.97 -6.77
CA PHE A 61 -0.24 -7.38 -7.03
C PHE A 61 1.07 -8.14 -7.22
N ILE A 62 1.08 -9.39 -6.76
CA ILE A 62 2.22 -10.31 -6.90
C ILE A 62 1.89 -11.34 -7.98
N THR A 63 2.85 -11.69 -8.83
CA THR A 63 2.71 -12.80 -9.79
C THR A 63 2.93 -14.15 -9.10
N TYR A 64 2.61 -15.26 -9.77
CA TYR A 64 2.88 -16.59 -9.21
C TYR A 64 4.39 -16.89 -9.10
N GLU A 65 5.21 -16.34 -9.99
CA GLU A 65 6.66 -16.47 -9.93
C GLU A 65 7.22 -15.73 -8.72
N GLU A 66 6.80 -14.47 -8.52
CA GLU A 66 7.19 -13.68 -7.37
C GLU A 66 6.69 -14.29 -6.05
N LEU A 67 5.48 -14.86 -6.05
CA LEU A 67 4.96 -15.58 -4.89
C LEU A 67 5.78 -16.84 -4.59
N TYR A 68 6.22 -17.56 -5.63
CA TYR A 68 7.11 -18.70 -5.47
C TYR A 68 8.44 -18.27 -4.84
N ASP A 69 9.05 -17.17 -5.28
CA ASP A 69 10.29 -16.64 -4.69
C ASP A 69 10.13 -16.32 -3.20
N VAL A 70 9.00 -15.72 -2.82
CA VAL A 70 8.67 -15.44 -1.41
C VAL A 70 8.57 -16.74 -0.60
N ILE A 71 7.83 -17.71 -1.11
CA ILE A 71 7.58 -18.98 -0.43
C ILE A 71 8.87 -19.82 -0.35
N ALA A 72 9.69 -19.83 -1.40
CA ALA A 72 11.01 -20.46 -1.42
C ALA A 72 11.96 -19.80 -0.41
N GLY A 73 11.93 -18.46 -0.28
CA GLY A 73 12.69 -17.72 0.72
C GLY A 73 12.31 -18.07 2.17
N LEU A 74 11.05 -18.47 2.42
CA LEU A 74 10.59 -18.98 3.71
C LEU A 74 10.98 -20.45 3.97
N GLY A 75 11.66 -21.11 3.01
CA GLY A 75 12.11 -22.49 3.15
C GLY A 75 11.16 -23.53 2.55
N TYR A 76 10.24 -23.13 1.68
CA TYR A 76 9.46 -24.11 0.92
C TYR A 76 10.36 -24.91 -0.02
N VAL A 77 10.30 -26.23 0.16
CA VAL A 77 10.91 -27.19 -0.74
C VAL A 77 9.79 -28.07 -1.27
N LYS A 78 9.63 -28.13 -2.59
CA LYS A 78 8.75 -29.12 -3.19
C LYS A 78 9.34 -30.50 -2.83
N ALA A 79 8.60 -31.31 -2.08
CA ALA A 79 8.97 -32.70 -1.89
C ALA A 79 9.02 -33.35 -3.27
N ASP A 80 10.22 -33.75 -3.68
CA ASP A 80 10.48 -34.33 -5.00
C ASP A 80 9.55 -35.53 -5.18
N GLN A 81 8.89 -35.57 -6.34
CA GLN A 81 7.74 -36.43 -6.59
C GLN A 81 8.14 -37.66 -7.39
#